data_AF-A0A2K2A1V6-F1
#
_entry.id   AF-A0A2K2A1V6-F1
#
_cell.length_a   1.000
_cell.length_b   1.000
_cell.length_c   1.000
_cell.angle_alpha   90.00
_cell.angle_beta   90.00
_cell.angle_gamma   90.00
#
_symmetry.space_group_name_H-M   'P 1'
#
loop_
_entity.id
_entity.type
_entity.pdbx_description
1 polymer ?
#
loop_
_entity_poly.entity_id
_entity_poly.type
_entity_poly.pdbx_seq_one_letter_code
_entity_poly.pdbx_strand_id
1 'polypeptide(L)'
;MASFKIFQSLLALVFMIISSAFLGTSIRLQIAGKDGIRNLISATCNHTLYFEMCVSALRSDPRSQTSDLVGLANIALNISIAHGSETLAFLKVLKSNAGNDTQLSGILSECTEEYIEGTENLEEAIHALRIRSFDDMNTLVSTAMTDSDTCEQGFKEMNRGSPLTDKNESFSKLCSIFLSITTLLS
;
A
#
# COMPACT_ATOMS: atom_id res chain seq x y z
N MET A 1 -34.77 58.89 35.57
CA MET A 1 -33.41 58.32 35.46
C MET A 1 -33.36 56.81 35.61
N ALA A 2 -34.14 56.19 36.51
CA ALA A 2 -34.15 54.72 36.68
C ALA A 2 -34.67 53.94 35.45
N SER A 3 -35.73 54.43 34.79
CA SER A 3 -36.34 53.78 33.61
C SER A 3 -35.39 53.70 32.40
N PHE A 4 -34.54 54.71 32.19
CA PHE A 4 -33.55 54.72 31.10
C PHE A 4 -32.43 53.68 31.31
N LYS A 5 -32.00 53.46 32.56
CA LYS A 5 -30.99 52.44 32.90
C LYS A 5 -31.53 51.02 32.71
N ILE A 6 -32.81 50.79 33.03
CA ILE A 6 -33.47 49.50 32.83
C ILE A 6 -33.57 49.19 31.33
N PHE A 7 -33.95 50.17 30.51
CA PHE A 7 -34.03 50.01 29.05
C PHE A 7 -32.68 49.66 28.43
N GLN A 8 -31.59 50.33 28.85
CA GLN A 8 -30.24 50.02 28.38
C GLN A 8 -29.75 48.64 28.83
N SER A 9 -30.05 48.22 30.07
CA SER A 9 -29.73 46.86 30.55
C SER A 9 -30.46 45.77 29.76
N LEU A 10 -31.73 45.99 29.41
CA LEU A 10 -32.51 45.04 28.60
C LEU A 10 -31.97 44.93 27.18
N LEU A 11 -31.57 46.05 26.56
CA LEU A 11 -30.91 46.05 25.24
C LEU A 11 -29.58 45.29 25.24
N ALA A 12 -28.76 45.44 26.27
CA ALA A 12 -27.48 44.74 26.40
C ALA A 12 -27.67 43.22 26.57
N LEU A 13 -28.68 42.79 27.33
CA LEU A 13 -29.04 41.37 27.51
C LEU A 13 -29.49 40.74 26.19
N VAL A 14 -30.30 41.45 25.39
CA VAL A 14 -30.74 40.97 24.08
C VAL A 14 -29.54 40.82 23.12
N PHE A 15 -28.59 41.76 23.14
CA PHE A 15 -27.40 41.70 22.29
C PHE A 15 -26.49 40.50 22.63
N MET A 16 -26.31 40.18 23.92
CA MET A 16 -25.55 39.00 24.36
C MET A 16 -26.20 37.68 23.95
N ILE A 17 -27.54 37.59 24.01
CA ILE A 17 -28.26 36.39 23.59
C ILE A 17 -28.11 36.18 22.07
N ILE A 18 -28.22 37.25 21.27
CA ILE A 18 -28.05 37.17 19.82
C ILE A 18 -26.61 36.77 19.45
N SER A 19 -25.58 37.30 20.11
CA SER A 19 -24.20 36.86 19.84
C SER A 19 -23.96 35.40 20.17
N SER A 20 -24.57 34.88 21.25
CA SER A 20 -24.45 33.47 21.63
C SER A 20 -25.13 32.52 20.63
N ALA A 21 -26.26 32.94 20.04
CA ALA A 21 -26.95 32.19 19.00
C ALA A 21 -26.16 32.17 17.68
N PHE A 22 -25.49 33.27 17.33
CA PHE A 22 -24.65 33.36 16.14
C PHE A 22 -23.32 32.57 16.25
N LEU A 23 -22.67 32.56 17.42
CA LEU A 23 -21.48 31.71 17.61
C LEU A 23 -21.80 30.21 17.63
N GLY A 24 -23.00 29.82 18.09
CA GLY A 24 -23.45 28.42 18.10
C GLY A 24 -23.65 27.82 16.70
N THR A 25 -23.95 28.64 15.69
CA THR A 25 -24.15 28.22 14.30
C THR A 25 -22.87 28.17 13.46
N SER A 26 -21.77 28.79 13.90
CA SER A 26 -20.51 28.84 13.13
C SER A 26 -19.54 27.69 13.42
N ILE A 27 -19.78 26.87 14.45
CA ILE A 27 -18.90 25.73 14.81
C ILE A 27 -19.32 24.41 14.12
N ARG A 28 -20.48 24.37 13.44
CA ARG A 28 -20.97 23.16 12.73
C ARG A 28 -20.48 23.04 11.27
N LEU A 29 -19.53 23.87 10.82
CA LEU A 29 -19.05 23.87 9.43
C LEU A 29 -17.65 23.23 9.24
N GLN A 30 -17.24 22.27 10.07
CA GLN A 30 -15.95 21.58 9.90
C GLN A 30 -15.95 20.05 10.11
N ILE A 31 -17.10 19.36 10.04
CA ILE A 31 -17.11 17.88 10.15
C ILE A 31 -17.83 17.18 8.98
N ALA A 32 -18.33 17.91 7.98
CA ALA A 32 -18.92 17.29 6.78
C ALA A 32 -17.90 17.03 5.64
N GLY A 33 -16.69 17.60 5.72
CA GLY A 33 -15.63 17.40 4.71
C GLY A 33 -14.63 16.28 5.02
N LYS A 34 -14.64 15.74 6.23
CA LYS A 34 -13.70 14.69 6.67
C LYS A 34 -14.24 13.27 6.46
N ASP A 35 -15.58 13.13 6.40
CA ASP A 35 -16.25 11.84 6.23
C ASP A 35 -16.69 11.58 4.76
N GLY A 36 -16.63 12.60 3.89
CA GLY A 36 -16.93 12.49 2.46
C GLY A 36 -15.77 11.98 1.59
N ILE A 37 -14.53 12.13 2.07
CA ILE A 37 -13.38 11.34 1.63
C ILE A 37 -13.37 10.11 2.53
N ARG A 38 -14.12 9.07 2.17
CA ARG A 38 -13.75 7.72 2.59
C ARG A 38 -12.26 7.60 2.30
N ASN A 39 -11.43 7.42 3.33
CA ASN A 39 -9.98 7.36 3.20
C ASN A 39 -9.64 6.54 1.95
N LEU A 40 -9.12 7.18 0.89
CA LEU A 40 -9.00 6.55 -0.43
C LEU A 40 -8.21 5.25 -0.31
N ILE A 41 -7.19 5.22 0.56
CA ILE A 41 -6.43 4.02 0.91
C ILE A 41 -7.37 2.93 1.45
N SER A 42 -8.22 3.22 2.42
CA SER A 42 -9.15 2.23 2.98
C SER A 42 -10.19 1.77 1.96
N ALA A 43 -10.70 2.66 1.11
CA ALA A 43 -11.64 2.29 0.05
C ALA A 43 -10.97 1.36 -0.97
N THR A 44 -9.76 1.71 -1.41
CA THR A 44 -8.92 0.90 -2.31
C THR A 44 -8.58 -0.46 -1.71
N CYS A 45 -8.10 -0.50 -0.46
CA CYS A 45 -7.68 -1.74 0.19
C CYS A 45 -8.83 -2.70 0.48
N ASN A 46 -10.07 -2.21 0.53
CA ASN A 46 -11.27 -3.04 0.68
C ASN A 46 -11.55 -3.95 -0.54
N HIS A 47 -10.88 -3.70 -1.68
CA HIS A 47 -10.92 -4.57 -2.85
C HIS A 47 -9.83 -5.65 -2.86
N THR A 48 -8.97 -5.67 -1.85
CA THR A 48 -7.88 -6.64 -1.73
C THR A 48 -8.26 -7.76 -0.76
N LEU A 49 -7.71 -8.96 -0.95
CA LEU A 49 -7.80 -10.04 0.05
C LEU A 49 -6.94 -9.78 1.30
N TYR A 50 -6.08 -8.75 1.25
CA TYR A 50 -5.05 -8.47 2.25
C TYR A 50 -5.20 -7.04 2.80
N PHE A 51 -6.40 -6.70 3.28
CA PHE A 51 -6.78 -5.33 3.68
C PHE A 51 -5.73 -4.65 4.59
N GLU A 52 -5.37 -5.28 5.71
CA GLU A 52 -4.44 -4.69 6.68
C GLU A 52 -3.04 -4.48 6.10
N MET A 53 -2.56 -5.45 5.32
CA MET A 53 -1.27 -5.37 4.65
C MET A 53 -1.28 -4.28 3.57
N CYS A 54 -2.36 -4.14 2.81
CA CYS A 54 -2.53 -3.05 1.85
C CYS A 54 -2.51 -1.68 2.53
N VAL A 55 -3.27 -1.50 3.62
CA VAL A 55 -3.33 -0.23 4.34
C VAL A 55 -1.95 0.10 4.92
N SER A 56 -1.28 -0.87 5.53
CA SER A 56 0.07 -0.69 6.09
C SER A 56 1.09 -0.35 5.01
N ALA A 57 1.09 -1.09 3.90
CA ALA A 57 2.00 -0.88 2.78
C ALA A 57 1.82 0.53 2.21
N LEU A 58 0.59 0.92 1.83
CA LEU A 58 0.35 2.24 1.25
C LEU A 58 0.67 3.37 2.23
N ARG A 59 0.38 3.22 3.53
CA ARG A 59 0.71 4.25 4.53
C ARG A 59 2.20 4.37 4.83
N SER A 60 3.01 3.40 4.44
CA SER A 60 4.48 3.48 4.59
C SER A 60 5.09 4.53 3.65
N ASP A 61 4.41 4.87 2.55
CA ASP A 61 4.79 5.94 1.65
C ASP A 61 4.00 7.23 1.94
N PRO A 62 4.67 8.34 2.35
CA PRO A 62 4.00 9.61 2.61
C PRO A 62 3.21 10.17 1.42
N ARG A 63 3.59 9.82 0.18
CA ARG A 63 2.93 10.29 -1.04
C ARG A 63 1.49 9.78 -1.15
N SER A 64 1.18 8.63 -0.56
CA SER A 64 -0.15 8.00 -0.59
C SER A 64 -1.26 8.88 -0.01
N GLN A 65 -0.93 9.85 0.85
CA GLN A 65 -1.93 10.75 1.44
C GLN A 65 -2.57 11.70 0.42
N THR A 66 -1.86 11.99 -0.67
CA THR A 66 -2.29 12.93 -1.72
C THR A 66 -2.42 12.27 -3.09
N SER A 67 -2.11 10.98 -3.20
CA SER A 67 -2.21 10.22 -4.45
C SER A 67 -3.66 9.93 -4.84
N ASP A 68 -3.93 9.91 -6.15
CA ASP A 68 -5.12 9.31 -6.73
C ASP A 68 -4.96 7.78 -6.87
N LEU A 69 -5.93 7.09 -7.47
CA LEU A 69 -5.87 5.64 -7.63
C LEU A 69 -4.66 5.17 -8.45
N VAL A 70 -4.25 5.91 -9.48
CA VAL A 70 -3.07 5.59 -10.28
C VAL A 70 -1.81 5.74 -9.43
N GLY A 71 -1.73 6.81 -8.63
CA GLY A 71 -0.65 7.02 -7.68
C GLY A 71 -0.57 5.91 -6.63
N LEU A 72 -1.70 5.45 -6.07
CA LEU A 72 -1.73 4.35 -5.11
C LEU A 72 -1.31 3.02 -5.76
N ALA A 73 -1.72 2.74 -7.00
CA ALA A 73 -1.27 1.57 -7.74
C ALA A 73 0.24 1.60 -7.97
N ASN A 74 0.78 2.75 -8.41
CA ASN A 74 2.22 2.91 -8.60
C ASN A 74 3.00 2.76 -7.29
N ILE A 75 2.47 3.26 -6.16
CA ILE A 75 3.10 3.06 -4.84
C ILE A 75 3.09 1.58 -4.46
N ALA A 76 1.97 0.87 -4.62
CA ALA A 76 1.90 -0.57 -4.34
C ALA A 76 2.92 -1.36 -5.17
N LEU A 77 3.03 -1.07 -6.47
CA LEU A 77 4.03 -1.72 -7.34
C LEU A 77 5.46 -1.45 -6.88
N ASN A 78 5.80 -0.21 -6.55
CA ASN A 78 7.14 0.14 -6.05
C ASN A 78 7.47 -0.55 -4.72
N ILE A 79 6.48 -0.78 -3.85
CA ILE A 79 6.67 -1.54 -2.62
C ILE A 79 6.97 -3.02 -2.94
N SER A 80 6.28 -3.61 -3.92
CA SER A 80 6.59 -4.98 -4.39
C SER A 80 8.02 -5.07 -4.93
N ILE A 81 8.46 -4.12 -5.76
CA ILE A 81 9.84 -4.05 -6.30
C ILE A 81 10.87 -3.94 -5.18
N ALA A 82 10.61 -3.07 -4.20
CA ALA A 82 11.49 -2.89 -3.04
C ALA A 82 11.61 -4.20 -2.23
N HIS A 83 10.51 -4.91 -2.00
CA HIS A 83 10.51 -6.20 -1.31
C HIS A 83 11.27 -7.30 -2.09
N GLY A 84 11.14 -7.32 -3.43
CA GLY A 84 11.93 -8.18 -4.30
C GLY A 84 13.43 -7.90 -4.17
N SER A 85 13.81 -6.62 -4.22
CA SER A 85 15.21 -6.16 -4.04
C SER A 85 15.78 -6.52 -2.66
N GLU A 86 15.00 -6.36 -1.60
CA GLU A 86 15.38 -6.79 -0.24
C GLU A 86 15.56 -8.30 -0.15
N THR A 87 14.75 -9.07 -0.88
CA THR A 87 14.87 -10.53 -0.92
C THR A 87 16.09 -10.98 -1.69
N LEU A 88 16.45 -10.33 -2.80
CA LEU A 88 17.72 -10.53 -3.50
C LEU A 88 18.94 -10.26 -2.59
N ALA A 89 18.90 -9.18 -1.81
CA ALA A 89 19.95 -8.89 -0.84
C ALA A 89 20.07 -9.98 0.23
N PHE A 90 18.94 -10.51 0.70
CA PHE A 90 18.89 -11.60 1.66
C PHE A 90 19.43 -12.92 1.08
N LEU A 91 19.05 -13.26 -0.16
CA LEU A 91 19.57 -14.42 -0.90
C LEU A 91 21.09 -14.39 -1.01
N LYS A 92 21.68 -13.21 -1.29
CA LYS A 92 23.14 -13.04 -1.32
C LYS A 92 23.80 -13.36 0.02
N VAL A 93 23.17 -12.97 1.13
CA VAL A 93 23.65 -13.29 2.48
C VAL A 93 23.55 -14.80 2.74
N LEU A 94 22.41 -15.42 2.41
CA LEU A 94 22.24 -16.87 2.56
C LEU A 94 23.28 -17.64 1.76
N LYS A 95 23.53 -17.25 0.51
CA LYS A 95 24.52 -17.90 -0.36
C LYS A 95 25.93 -17.77 0.18
N SER A 96 26.29 -16.61 0.74
CA SER A 96 27.59 -16.41 1.39
C SER A 96 27.76 -17.30 2.63
N ASN A 97 26.66 -17.65 3.30
CA ASN A 97 26.65 -18.48 4.50
C ASN A 97 26.42 -19.98 4.21
N ALA A 98 26.23 -20.38 2.95
CA ALA A 98 25.96 -21.77 2.57
C ALA A 98 27.17 -22.70 2.77
N GLY A 99 28.38 -22.15 2.94
CA GLY A 99 29.60 -22.92 3.16
C GLY A 99 29.88 -23.90 2.01
N ASN A 100 30.03 -25.18 2.34
CA ASN A 100 30.28 -26.25 1.36
C ASN A 100 29.01 -26.99 0.92
N ASP A 101 27.82 -26.53 1.31
CA ASP A 101 26.56 -27.14 0.90
C ASP A 101 26.23 -26.73 -0.55
N THR A 102 26.74 -27.52 -1.50
CA THR A 102 26.57 -27.28 -2.94
C THR A 102 25.12 -27.34 -3.38
N GLN A 103 24.31 -28.18 -2.73
CA GLN A 103 22.88 -28.31 -3.04
C GLN A 103 22.14 -27.03 -2.62
N LEU A 104 22.35 -26.57 -1.39
CA LEU A 104 21.78 -25.31 -0.91
C LEU A 104 22.25 -24.13 -1.76
N SER A 105 23.55 -24.08 -2.11
CA SER A 105 24.08 -23.03 -2.99
C SER A 105 23.44 -23.07 -4.38
N GLY A 106 23.07 -24.24 -4.89
CA GLY A 106 22.35 -24.40 -6.16
C GLY A 106 20.99 -23.72 -6.12
N ILE A 107 20.12 -24.12 -5.19
CA ILE A 107 18.76 -23.55 -5.08
C ILE A 107 18.82 -22.05 -4.74
N LEU A 108 19.74 -21.61 -3.90
CA LEU A 108 19.90 -20.18 -3.63
C LEU A 108 20.30 -19.38 -4.89
N SER A 109 21.00 -20.02 -5.84
CA SER A 109 21.33 -19.39 -7.13
C SER A 109 20.12 -19.33 -8.05
N GLU A 110 19.38 -20.42 -8.17
CA GLU A 110 18.12 -20.48 -8.93
C GLU A 110 17.13 -19.44 -8.39
N CYS A 111 16.89 -19.42 -7.08
CA CYS A 111 16.08 -18.38 -6.43
C CYS A 111 16.58 -16.96 -6.69
N THR A 112 17.89 -16.74 -6.83
CA THR A 112 18.43 -15.42 -7.16
C THR A 112 18.05 -15.02 -8.59
N GLU A 113 18.12 -15.96 -9.54
CA GLU A 113 17.74 -15.74 -10.94
C GLU A 113 16.24 -15.47 -11.06
N GLU A 114 15.40 -16.29 -10.41
CA GLU A 114 13.93 -16.11 -10.35
C GLU A 114 13.56 -14.73 -9.78
N TYR A 115 14.19 -14.30 -8.68
CA TYR A 115 13.90 -12.97 -8.11
C TYR A 115 14.45 -11.80 -8.94
N ILE A 116 15.52 -12.00 -9.72
CA ILE A 116 15.99 -10.99 -10.68
C ILE A 116 14.94 -10.82 -11.76
N GLU A 117 14.53 -11.91 -12.42
CA GLU A 117 13.51 -11.90 -13.47
C GLU A 117 12.18 -11.32 -12.95
N GLY A 118 11.70 -11.80 -11.81
CA GLY A 118 10.48 -11.29 -11.21
C GLY A 118 10.55 -9.80 -10.88
N THR A 119 11.69 -9.30 -10.39
CA THR A 119 11.85 -7.87 -10.11
C THR A 119 11.90 -7.04 -11.41
N GLU A 120 12.59 -7.52 -12.44
CA GLU A 120 12.63 -6.87 -13.77
C GLU A 120 11.24 -6.81 -14.40
N ASN A 121 10.44 -7.88 -14.27
CA ASN A 121 9.04 -7.92 -14.70
C ASN A 121 8.19 -6.85 -13.99
N LEU A 122 8.36 -6.67 -12.67
CA LEU A 122 7.68 -5.62 -11.92
C LEU A 122 8.11 -4.21 -12.34
N GLU A 123 9.39 -4.01 -12.65
CA GLU A 123 9.91 -2.74 -13.17
C GLU A 123 9.30 -2.42 -14.55
N GLU A 124 9.18 -3.41 -15.44
CA GLU A 124 8.51 -3.26 -16.72
C GLU A 124 7.00 -2.96 -16.54
N ALA A 125 6.36 -3.54 -15.52
CA ALA A 125 4.96 -3.28 -15.21
C ALA A 125 4.69 -1.80 -14.86
N ILE A 126 5.70 -1.02 -14.47
CA ILE A 126 5.57 0.45 -14.31
C ILE A 126 5.21 1.09 -15.65
N HIS A 127 5.87 0.67 -16.73
CA HIS A 127 5.58 1.16 -18.07
C HIS A 127 4.17 0.77 -18.49
N ALA A 128 3.81 -0.51 -18.32
CA ALA A 128 2.49 -1.05 -18.66
C ALA A 128 1.37 -0.30 -17.91
N LEU A 129 1.53 -0.03 -16.61
CA LEU A 129 0.61 0.79 -15.81
C LEU A 129 0.45 2.20 -16.41
N ARG A 130 1.56 2.85 -16.78
CA ARG A 130 1.56 4.21 -17.33
C ARG A 130 0.80 4.32 -18.65
N ILE A 131 0.94 3.31 -19.53
CA ILE A 131 0.23 3.28 -20.82
C ILE A 131 -1.13 2.58 -20.73
N ARG A 132 -1.54 2.15 -19.52
CA ARG A 132 -2.78 1.41 -19.25
C ARG A 132 -2.90 0.10 -20.03
N SER A 133 -1.77 -0.58 -20.28
CA SER A 133 -1.77 -1.94 -20.81
C SER A 133 -1.97 -2.93 -19.66
N PHE A 134 -3.23 -3.11 -19.26
CA PHE A 134 -3.57 -3.93 -18.08
C PHE A 134 -3.31 -5.42 -18.30
N ASP A 135 -3.42 -5.92 -19.53
CA ASP A 135 -3.13 -7.32 -19.84
C ASP A 135 -1.62 -7.61 -19.72
N ASP A 136 -0.76 -6.73 -20.26
CA ASP A 136 0.69 -6.85 -20.12
C ASP A 136 1.10 -6.74 -18.65
N MET A 137 0.57 -5.75 -17.94
CA MET A 137 0.81 -5.56 -16.51
C MET A 137 0.40 -6.80 -15.70
N ASN A 138 -0.78 -7.38 -15.97
CA ASN A 138 -1.23 -8.58 -15.27
C ASN A 138 -0.31 -9.78 -15.55
N THR A 139 0.14 -9.93 -16.79
CA THR A 139 1.08 -10.97 -17.19
C THR A 139 2.41 -10.80 -16.45
N LEU A 140 3.03 -9.62 -16.54
CA LEU A 140 4.32 -9.32 -15.90
C LEU A 140 4.29 -9.58 -14.38
N VAL A 141 3.25 -9.08 -13.69
CA VAL A 141 3.15 -9.25 -12.23
C VAL A 141 2.82 -10.70 -11.84
N SER A 142 2.01 -11.40 -12.64
CA SER A 142 1.71 -12.82 -12.38
C SER A 142 2.93 -13.71 -12.61
N THR A 143 3.79 -13.37 -13.59
CA THR A 143 5.09 -14.03 -13.77
C THR A 143 5.95 -13.82 -12.54
N ALA A 144 6.13 -12.58 -12.07
CA ALA A 144 6.91 -12.32 -10.86
C ALA A 144 6.43 -13.11 -9.63
N MET A 145 5.11 -13.24 -9.44
CA MET A 145 4.54 -14.09 -8.38
C MET A 145 4.92 -15.56 -8.56
N THR A 146 4.84 -16.07 -9.80
CA THR A 146 5.23 -17.43 -10.16
C THR A 146 6.72 -17.69 -9.89
N ASP A 147 7.59 -16.74 -10.21
CA ASP A 147 9.04 -16.85 -9.98
C ASP A 147 9.35 -17.02 -8.47
N SER A 148 8.64 -16.26 -7.62
CA SER A 148 8.77 -16.41 -6.16
C SER A 148 8.26 -17.77 -5.64
N ASP A 149 7.22 -18.33 -6.28
CA ASP A 149 6.68 -19.65 -5.97
C ASP A 149 7.64 -20.77 -6.45
N THR A 150 8.28 -20.60 -7.61
CA THR A 150 9.33 -21.51 -8.12
C THR A 150 10.48 -21.61 -7.12
N CYS A 151 10.94 -20.48 -6.59
CA CYS A 151 11.96 -20.47 -5.55
C CYS A 151 11.52 -21.26 -4.30
N GLU A 152 10.29 -21.07 -3.81
CA GLU A 152 9.75 -21.83 -2.67
C GLU A 152 9.69 -23.34 -2.98
N GLN A 153 9.30 -23.69 -4.19
CA GLN A 153 9.16 -25.07 -4.64
C GLN A 153 10.52 -25.79 -4.71
N GLY A 154 11.60 -25.10 -5.12
CA GLY A 154 12.95 -25.66 -5.13
C GLY A 154 13.41 -26.18 -3.75
N PHE A 155 13.04 -25.49 -2.67
CA PHE A 155 13.31 -25.97 -1.31
C PHE A 155 12.48 -27.20 -0.93
N LYS A 156 11.20 -27.24 -1.33
CA LYS A 156 10.29 -28.37 -1.07
C LYS A 156 10.75 -29.63 -1.76
N GLU A 157 11.23 -29.54 -3.00
CA GLU A 157 11.73 -30.69 -3.78
C GLU A 157 12.96 -31.33 -3.14
N MET A 158 13.76 -30.55 -2.42
CA MET A 158 14.87 -31.06 -1.61
C MET A 158 14.46 -31.61 -0.24
N ASN A 159 13.19 -31.53 0.15
CA ASN A 159 12.72 -31.78 1.51
C ASN A 159 13.45 -30.91 2.56
N ARG A 160 13.72 -29.63 2.23
CA ARG A 160 14.35 -28.67 3.13
C ARG A 160 13.39 -27.55 3.49
N GLY A 161 13.51 -27.03 4.71
CA GLY A 161 12.82 -25.80 5.09
C GLY A 161 13.34 -24.61 4.28
N SER A 162 12.44 -23.86 3.67
CA SER A 162 12.77 -22.65 2.93
C SER A 162 13.04 -21.51 3.91
N PRO A 163 14.22 -20.86 3.88
CA PRO A 163 14.46 -19.63 4.63
C PRO A 163 13.73 -18.42 4.01
N LEU A 164 13.00 -18.62 2.91
CA LEU A 164 12.35 -17.58 2.12
C LEU A 164 10.83 -17.63 2.19
N THR A 165 10.22 -18.62 2.84
CA THR A 165 8.75 -18.80 2.86
C THR A 165 8.00 -17.49 3.16
N ASP A 166 8.35 -16.81 4.25
CA ASP A 166 7.68 -15.55 4.64
C ASP A 166 7.92 -14.42 3.64
N LYS A 167 9.10 -14.40 3.00
CA LYS A 167 9.47 -13.41 1.99
C LYS A 167 8.73 -13.65 0.68
N ASN A 168 8.65 -14.90 0.22
CA ASN A 168 7.90 -15.33 -0.96
C ASN A 168 6.40 -15.02 -0.76
N GLU A 169 5.83 -15.40 0.38
CA GLU A 169 4.43 -15.12 0.68
C GLU A 169 4.14 -13.62 0.73
N SER A 170 5.01 -12.83 1.37
CA SER A 170 4.84 -11.38 1.43
C SER A 170 4.96 -10.74 0.05
N PHE A 171 5.91 -11.17 -0.78
CA PHE A 171 6.08 -10.69 -2.15
C PHE A 171 4.81 -10.94 -2.98
N SER A 172 4.32 -12.18 -2.99
CA SER A 172 3.10 -12.57 -3.68
C SER A 172 1.87 -11.79 -3.19
N LYS A 173 1.75 -11.53 -1.88
CA LYS A 173 0.68 -10.69 -1.32
C LYS A 173 0.77 -9.24 -1.79
N LEU A 174 1.97 -8.65 -1.82
CA LEU A 174 2.18 -7.28 -2.31
C LEU A 174 1.83 -7.16 -3.80
N CYS A 175 2.27 -8.10 -4.63
CA CYS A 175 1.91 -8.19 -6.04
C CYS A 175 0.39 -8.33 -6.24
N SER A 176 -0.27 -9.20 -5.45
CA SER A 176 -1.72 -9.38 -5.49
C SER A 176 -2.49 -8.12 -5.04
N ILE A 177 -1.98 -7.38 -4.04
CA ILE A 177 -2.52 -6.07 -3.66
C ILE A 177 -2.44 -5.12 -4.84
N PHE A 178 -1.28 -4.99 -5.49
CA PHE A 178 -1.13 -4.16 -6.68
C PHE A 178 -2.15 -4.52 -7.77
N LEU A 179 -2.26 -5.80 -8.14
CA LEU A 179 -3.24 -6.26 -9.12
C LEU A 179 -4.67 -5.91 -8.72
N SER A 180 -5.04 -6.10 -7.46
CA SER A 180 -6.38 -5.75 -6.95
C SER A 180 -6.67 -4.24 -7.02
N ILE A 181 -5.66 -3.38 -6.83
CA ILE A 181 -5.83 -1.93 -7.00
C ILE A 181 -6.04 -1.60 -8.48
N THR A 182 -5.31 -2.26 -9.37
CA THR A 182 -5.38 -1.97 -10.81
C THR A 182 -6.73 -2.34 -11.43
N THR A 183 -7.48 -3.30 -10.87
CA THR A 183 -8.86 -3.58 -11.31
C THR A 183 -9.82 -2.42 -11.05
N LEU A 184 -9.44 -1.43 -10.24
CA LEU A 184 -10.20 -0.20 -10.03
C LEU A 184 -9.91 0.87 -11.10
N LEU A 185 -8.90 0.63 -11.95
CA LEU A 185 -8.47 1.52 -13.03
C LEU A 185 -8.99 1.08 -14.40
N SER A 186 -9.49 -0.15 -14.53
CA SER A 186 -10.03 -0.75 -15.75
C SER A 186 -11.50 -0.43 -15.97
#